data_AF-A0A9D8I051-F1
#
_entry.id   AF-A0A9D8I051-F1
#
_cell.length_a   1.000
_cell.length_b   1.000
_cell.length_c   1.000
_cell.angle_alpha   90.00
_cell.angle_beta   90.00
_cell.angle_gamma   90.00
#
_symmetry.space_group_name_H-M   'P 1'
#
loop_
_entity.id
_entity.type
_entity.pdbx_description
1 polymer ?
#
loop_
_entity_poly.entity_id
_entity_poly.type
_entity_poly.pdbx_seq_one_letter_code
_entity_poly.pdbx_strand_id
1 'polypeptide(L)'
;MVKLAVAVWFILALGLGLSAQPAESNQVLDLDGSGAFVELPSAAMEGLSELTVDFWARWRRFDPIPQRVFNFGAPLRDISVAAQPGGGLWFVKAGSRGELFQLRQALILQSNLWHHITATSAGDAPLSEWIPRWFPSPLSRS
;
A
#
# COMPACT_ATOMS: atom_id res chain seq x y z
N MET A 1 1.63 -70.06 -9.50
CA MET A 1 2.72 -69.73 -8.55
C MET A 1 3.74 -68.92 -9.35
N VAL A 2 4.15 -67.68 -9.08
CA VAL A 2 3.99 -66.65 -8.03
C VAL A 2 4.08 -65.28 -8.75
N LYS A 3 3.50 -64.25 -8.11
CA LYS A 3 3.23 -62.88 -8.58
C LYS A 3 4.46 -62.09 -9.03
N LEU A 4 4.32 -61.29 -10.10
CA LEU A 4 5.34 -60.33 -10.57
C LEU A 4 5.06 -58.93 -9.98
N ALA A 5 6.03 -58.47 -9.18
CA ALA A 5 6.44 -57.10 -8.86
C ALA A 5 5.37 -56.00 -8.70
N VAL A 6 4.96 -55.75 -7.46
CA VAL A 6 4.58 -54.39 -7.02
C VAL A 6 5.90 -53.68 -6.73
N ALA A 7 6.30 -52.78 -7.62
CA ALA A 7 7.32 -51.78 -7.31
C ALA A 7 6.72 -50.81 -6.29
N VAL A 8 6.81 -51.18 -5.01
CA VAL A 8 6.60 -50.24 -3.91
C VAL A 8 7.74 -49.25 -4.00
N TRP A 9 7.43 -48.07 -4.52
CA TRP A 9 8.29 -46.93 -4.49
C TRP A 9 8.71 -46.70 -3.04
N PHE A 10 9.97 -47.01 -2.75
CA PHE A 10 10.69 -46.43 -1.64
C PHE A 10 10.66 -44.91 -1.85
N ILE A 11 9.64 -44.23 -1.32
CA ILE A 11 9.82 -42.86 -0.85
C ILE A 11 10.71 -43.01 0.37
N LEU A 12 12.00 -43.13 0.07
CA LEU A 12 13.08 -43.03 1.01
C LEU A 12 12.87 -41.70 1.71
N ALA A 13 12.62 -41.77 3.01
CA ALA A 13 12.66 -40.65 3.91
C ALA A 13 14.07 -40.03 3.87
N LEU A 14 14.36 -39.23 2.83
CA LEU A 14 15.34 -38.18 2.97
C LEU A 14 14.63 -37.08 3.73
N GLY A 15 14.86 -37.08 5.05
CA GLY A 15 14.68 -35.92 5.89
C GLY A 15 15.55 -34.78 5.37
N LEU A 16 15.08 -34.10 4.33
CA LEU A 16 15.32 -32.68 4.21
C LEU A 16 14.68 -32.09 5.45
N GLY A 17 15.51 -31.74 6.44
CA GLY A 17 15.08 -30.94 7.56
C GLY A 17 14.49 -29.65 7.00
N LEU A 18 13.19 -29.64 6.77
CA LEU A 18 12.43 -28.40 6.82
C LEU A 18 12.52 -27.96 8.27
N SER A 19 13.57 -27.22 8.60
CA SER A 19 13.47 -26.30 9.71
C SER A 19 12.29 -25.39 9.38
N ALA A 20 11.27 -25.35 10.23
CA ALA A 20 10.31 -24.27 10.19
C ALA A 20 11.14 -22.98 10.26
N GLN A 21 11.16 -22.22 9.17
CA GLN A 21 11.77 -20.90 9.19
C GLN A 21 11.07 -20.15 10.33
N PRO A 22 11.80 -19.51 11.26
CA PRO A 22 11.17 -18.68 12.26
C PRO A 22 10.20 -17.77 11.52
N ALA A 23 8.91 -17.83 11.89
CA ALA A 23 7.94 -16.93 11.29
C ALA A 23 8.50 -15.52 11.50
N GLU A 24 8.87 -14.84 10.41
CA GLU A 24 9.29 -13.46 10.52
C GLU A 24 8.19 -12.73 11.28
N SER A 25 8.56 -12.02 12.35
CA SER A 25 7.58 -11.24 13.09
C SER A 25 6.98 -10.27 12.10
N ASN A 26 5.70 -10.43 11.78
CA ASN A 26 5.03 -9.55 10.82
C ASN A 26 5.07 -8.14 11.41
N GLN A 27 5.96 -7.28 10.91
CA GLN A 27 6.17 -5.95 11.48
C GLN A 27 5.07 -5.04 10.95
N VAL A 28 4.31 -4.48 11.88
CA VAL A 28 3.24 -3.53 11.58
C VAL A 28 3.73 -2.14 11.91
N LEU A 29 3.64 -1.23 10.94
CA LEU A 29 3.74 0.20 11.22
C LEU A 29 2.53 0.61 12.07
N ASP A 30 2.76 0.83 13.38
CA ASP A 30 1.72 1.28 14.30
C ASP A 30 1.76 2.80 14.45
N LEU A 31 0.70 3.46 13.97
CA LEU A 31 0.50 4.90 14.09
C LEU A 31 -0.65 5.17 15.08
N ASP A 32 -0.41 6.08 16.03
CA ASP A 32 -1.38 6.44 17.08
C ASP A 32 -2.33 7.58 16.68
N GLY A 33 -2.09 8.19 15.51
CA GLY A 33 -2.87 9.33 15.00
C GLY A 33 -2.37 10.70 15.47
N SER A 34 -1.21 10.80 16.13
CA SER A 34 -0.59 12.06 16.59
C SER A 34 0.24 12.79 15.53
N GLY A 35 0.09 12.42 14.25
CA GLY A 35 0.81 13.03 13.12
C GLY A 35 2.07 12.29 12.69
N ALA A 36 2.35 11.12 13.26
CA ALA A 36 3.44 10.25 12.80
C ALA A 36 3.17 9.66 11.40
N PHE A 37 4.22 9.49 10.62
CA PHE A 37 4.20 8.85 9.29
C PHE A 37 5.57 8.25 8.97
N VAL A 38 5.61 7.38 7.97
CA VAL A 38 6.86 6.96 7.32
C VAL A 38 6.98 7.70 5.99
N GLU A 39 8.11 8.34 5.78
CA GLU A 39 8.41 9.00 4.51
C GLU A 39 9.05 8.00 3.55
N LEU A 40 8.45 7.86 2.37
CA LEU A 40 9.03 7.06 1.28
C LEU A 40 9.96 7.95 0.44
N PRO A 41 11.07 7.42 -0.11
CA PRO A 41 11.92 8.18 -1.00
C PRO A 41 11.13 8.69 -2.21
N SER A 42 11.05 10.02 -2.39
CA SER A 42 10.28 10.64 -3.48
C SER A 42 10.76 10.21 -4.87
N ALA A 43 12.05 9.91 -5.00
CA ALA A 43 12.67 9.43 -6.24
C ALA A 43 12.02 8.16 -6.79
N ALA A 44 11.41 7.32 -5.94
CA ALA A 44 10.69 6.12 -6.37
C ALA A 44 9.40 6.44 -7.14
N MET A 45 8.91 7.68 -7.06
CA MET A 45 7.65 8.14 -7.64
C MET A 45 7.87 9.14 -8.78
N GLU A 46 9.12 9.49 -9.07
CA GLU A 46 9.47 10.46 -10.11
C GLU A 46 9.18 9.91 -11.52
N GLY A 47 8.57 10.72 -12.38
CA GLY A 47 8.30 10.34 -13.78
C GLY A 47 7.17 9.33 -13.99
N LEU A 48 6.57 8.78 -12.93
CA LEU A 48 5.49 7.80 -13.04
C LEU A 48 4.20 8.45 -13.56
N SER A 49 3.69 7.96 -14.69
CA SER A 49 2.35 8.30 -15.20
C SER A 49 1.28 7.31 -14.68
N GLU A 50 1.73 6.15 -14.22
CA GLU A 50 0.91 5.08 -13.63
C GLU A 50 1.50 4.67 -12.27
N LEU A 51 0.61 4.41 -11.31
CA LEU A 51 0.97 4.01 -9.96
C LEU A 51 -0.05 2.99 -9.46
N THR A 52 0.46 1.86 -8.96
CA THR A 52 -0.29 0.95 -8.10
C THR A 52 0.29 1.01 -6.70
N VAL A 53 -0.55 1.27 -5.71
CA VAL A 53 -0.23 1.11 -4.30
C VAL A 53 -0.99 -0.09 -3.77
N ASP A 54 -0.28 -0.98 -3.07
CA ASP A 54 -0.85 -2.18 -2.49
C ASP A 54 -0.43 -2.29 -1.01
N PHE A 55 -1.42 -2.44 -0.12
CA PHE A 55 -1.15 -2.45 1.31
C PHE A 55 -2.25 -3.16 2.12
N TRP A 56 -1.86 -3.56 3.33
CA TRP A 56 -2.78 -3.98 4.38
C TRP A 56 -2.94 -2.86 5.39
N ALA A 57 -4.18 -2.51 5.73
CA ALA A 57 -4.48 -1.44 6.68
C ALA A 57 -5.54 -1.85 7.69
N ARG A 58 -5.36 -1.37 8.93
CA ARG A 58 -6.32 -1.53 10.02
C ARG A 58 -6.50 -0.20 10.75
N TRP A 59 -7.69 0.36 10.63
CA TRP A 59 -8.08 1.55 11.40
C TRP A 59 -8.70 1.15 12.73
N ARG A 60 -8.18 1.65 13.86
CA ARG A 60 -8.79 1.41 15.18
C ARG A 60 -10.14 2.09 15.35
N ARG A 61 -10.28 3.25 14.71
CA ARG A 61 -11.47 4.10 14.67
C ARG A 61 -11.43 4.99 13.44
N PHE A 62 -12.59 5.50 13.03
CA PHE A 62 -12.70 6.51 11.97
C PHE A 62 -12.91 7.88 12.60
N ASP A 63 -11.96 8.79 12.41
CA ASP A 63 -12.03 10.14 12.95
C ASP A 63 -12.92 11.05 12.06
N PRO A 64 -13.33 12.24 12.54
CA PRO A 64 -14.11 13.21 11.74
C PRO A 64 -13.35 13.80 10.53
N ILE A 65 -12.06 13.50 10.39
CA ILE A 65 -11.21 13.90 9.26
C ILE A 65 -10.73 12.66 8.50
N PRO A 66 -10.51 12.74 7.17
CA PRO A 66 -9.95 11.62 6.43
C PRO A 66 -8.58 11.18 6.95
N GLN A 67 -8.42 9.89 7.19
CA GLN A 67 -7.18 9.29 7.69
C GLN A 67 -6.46 8.60 6.52
N ARG A 68 -5.39 9.21 6.03
CA ARG A 68 -4.64 8.73 4.86
C ARG A 68 -3.74 7.55 5.24
N VAL A 69 -3.80 6.49 4.45
CA VAL A 69 -2.86 5.36 4.52
C VAL A 69 -1.74 5.52 3.47
N PHE A 70 -2.01 6.27 2.41
CA PHE A 70 -1.03 6.68 1.42
C PHE A 70 -1.31 8.10 0.95
N ASN A 71 -0.26 8.89 0.78
CA ASN A 71 -0.29 10.22 0.18
C ASN A 71 1.02 10.48 -0.56
N PHE A 72 0.94 11.05 -1.76
CA PHE A 72 2.08 11.58 -2.48
C PHE A 72 1.68 12.87 -3.20
N GLY A 73 2.51 13.90 -3.07
CA GLY A 73 2.30 15.21 -3.68
C GLY A 73 1.99 16.31 -2.67
N ALA A 74 1.39 17.39 -3.15
CA ALA A 74 1.05 18.57 -2.36
C ALA A 74 -0.48 18.71 -2.22
N PRO A 75 -0.99 19.54 -1.28
CA PRO A 75 -2.43 19.77 -1.16
C PRO A 75 -3.06 20.13 -2.51
N LEU A 76 -4.14 19.41 -2.88
CA LEU A 76 -4.87 19.54 -4.16
C LEU A 76 -4.07 19.17 -5.42
N ARG A 77 -2.83 18.68 -5.25
CA ARG A 77 -1.95 18.16 -6.28
C ARG A 77 -1.35 16.85 -5.78
N ASP A 78 -2.23 15.97 -5.33
CA ASP A 78 -1.88 14.73 -4.67
C ASP A 78 -2.64 13.53 -5.24
N ILE A 79 -2.03 12.37 -5.03
CA ILE A 79 -2.71 11.08 -5.10
C ILE A 79 -2.79 10.50 -3.68
N SER A 80 -3.92 9.94 -3.30
CA SER A 80 -4.12 9.42 -1.95
C SER A 80 -5.18 8.37 -1.82
N VAL A 81 -4.93 7.45 -0.88
CA VAL A 81 -5.92 6.51 -0.36
C VAL A 81 -6.15 6.83 1.11
N ALA A 82 -7.41 6.96 1.51
CA ALA A 82 -7.79 7.34 2.86
C ALA A 82 -9.08 6.67 3.32
N ALA A 83 -9.19 6.40 4.62
CA ALA A 83 -10.47 6.17 5.25
C ALA A 83 -11.19 7.51 5.45
N GLN A 84 -12.49 7.53 5.19
CA GLN A 84 -13.39 8.63 5.46
C GLN A 84 -14.05 8.47 6.85
N PRO A 85 -14.60 9.56 7.40
CA PRO A 85 -15.52 9.46 8.53
C PRO A 85 -16.58 8.39 8.27
N GLY A 86 -16.82 7.53 9.27
CA GLY A 86 -17.80 6.47 9.19
C GLY A 86 -17.40 5.23 8.37
N GLY A 87 -16.14 5.09 7.95
CA GLY A 87 -15.64 3.86 7.31
C GLY A 87 -15.86 3.80 5.79
N GLY A 88 -15.99 4.95 5.13
CA GLY A 88 -15.87 5.01 3.68
C GLY A 88 -14.40 4.89 3.23
N LEU A 89 -14.16 4.34 2.04
CA LEU A 89 -12.86 4.43 1.37
C LEU A 89 -12.87 5.58 0.39
N TRP A 90 -11.79 6.35 0.35
CA TRP A 90 -11.58 7.44 -0.58
C TRP A 90 -10.25 7.28 -1.31
N PHE A 91 -10.33 7.22 -2.63
CA PHE A 91 -9.18 7.33 -3.53
C PHE A 91 -9.32 8.63 -4.31
N VAL A 92 -8.29 9.47 -4.29
CA VAL A 92 -8.24 10.73 -5.02
C VAL A 92 -6.94 10.85 -5.79
N LYS A 93 -7.04 11.44 -6.97
CA LYS A 93 -5.91 11.82 -7.82
C LYS A 93 -6.19 13.20 -8.40
N ALA A 94 -5.24 14.12 -8.33
CA ALA A 94 -5.35 15.40 -9.02
C ALA A 94 -5.24 15.27 -10.56
N GLY A 95 -5.78 16.24 -11.29
CA GLY A 95 -5.60 16.40 -12.73
C GLY A 95 -4.52 17.44 -13.02
N SER A 96 -4.01 17.43 -14.25
CA SER A 96 -3.02 18.41 -14.70
C SER A 96 -3.56 19.86 -14.75
N ARG A 97 -4.89 20.06 -14.77
CA ARG A 97 -5.52 21.38 -14.84
C ARG A 97 -6.25 21.75 -13.54
N GLY A 98 -5.94 21.05 -12.45
CA GLY A 98 -6.54 21.30 -11.14
C GLY A 98 -7.84 20.54 -10.88
N GLU A 99 -8.20 19.58 -11.75
CA GLU A 99 -9.30 18.65 -11.49
C GLU A 99 -8.97 17.72 -10.31
N LEU A 100 -9.99 17.15 -9.67
CA LEU A 100 -9.81 16.03 -8.74
C LEU A 100 -10.65 14.85 -9.22
N PHE A 101 -9.99 13.76 -9.58
CA PHE A 101 -10.62 12.48 -9.86
C PHE A 101 -10.78 11.72 -8.55
N GLN A 102 -12.00 11.32 -8.21
CA GLN A 102 -12.30 10.71 -6.93
C GLN A 102 -13.14 9.44 -7.08
N LEU A 103 -12.75 8.40 -6.37
CA LEU A 103 -13.59 7.24 -6.09
C LEU A 103 -13.89 7.24 -4.59
N ARG A 104 -15.17 7.20 -4.25
CA ARG A 104 -15.64 7.12 -2.87
C ARG A 104 -16.58 5.95 -2.76
N GLN A 105 -16.28 5.05 -1.83
CA GLN A 105 -17.14 3.93 -1.51
C GLN A 105 -17.52 4.01 -0.05
N ALA A 106 -18.82 4.16 0.23
CA ALA A 106 -19.31 4.30 1.58
C ALA A 106 -19.35 2.94 2.31
N LEU A 107 -19.05 2.97 3.61
CA LEU A 107 -19.28 1.87 4.56
C LEU A 107 -18.63 0.52 4.21
N ILE A 108 -17.49 0.52 3.50
CA ILE A 108 -16.78 -0.72 3.18
C ILE A 108 -15.64 -1.03 4.15
N LEU A 109 -15.17 -0.04 4.90
CA LEU A 109 -14.13 -0.24 5.91
C LEU A 109 -14.78 -0.45 7.27
N GLN A 110 -14.30 -1.47 7.98
CA GLN A 110 -14.71 -1.76 9.35
C GLN A 110 -13.57 -1.43 10.31
N SER A 111 -13.89 -0.86 11.47
CA SER A 111 -12.85 -0.60 12.47
C SER A 111 -12.32 -1.92 13.04
N ASN A 112 -11.05 -1.91 13.44
CA ASN A 112 -10.33 -3.03 14.05
C ASN A 112 -10.19 -4.29 13.18
N LEU A 113 -10.54 -4.23 11.89
CA LEU A 113 -10.29 -5.30 10.92
C LEU A 113 -9.19 -4.91 9.94
N TRP A 114 -8.41 -5.91 9.52
CA TRP A 114 -7.44 -5.77 8.45
C TRP A 114 -8.15 -5.79 7.10
N HIS A 115 -7.82 -4.82 6.25
CA HIS A 115 -8.30 -4.73 4.87
C HIS A 115 -7.08 -4.76 3.96
N HIS A 116 -7.13 -5.62 2.95
CA HIS A 116 -6.21 -5.56 1.81
C HIS A 116 -6.80 -4.58 0.79
N ILE A 117 -6.01 -3.58 0.42
CA ILE A 117 -6.44 -2.50 -0.47
C ILE A 117 -5.37 -2.31 -1.52
N THR A 118 -5.77 -2.47 -2.78
CA THR A 118 -4.97 -2.12 -3.94
C THR A 118 -5.65 -0.97 -4.67
N ALA A 119 -4.91 0.10 -4.93
CA ALA A 119 -5.39 1.23 -5.71
C ALA A 119 -4.45 1.49 -6.88
N THR A 120 -5.00 1.56 -8.08
CA THR A 120 -4.25 1.83 -9.30
C THR A 120 -4.76 3.12 -9.92
N SER A 121 -3.83 3.95 -10.37
CA SER A 121 -4.11 5.07 -11.24
C SER A 121 -3.22 5.04 -12.47
N ALA A 122 -3.78 5.54 -13.56
CA ALA A 122 -3.05 5.86 -14.78
C ALA A 122 -3.44 7.27 -15.23
N GLY A 123 -2.66 7.86 -16.13
CA GLY A 123 -2.99 9.10 -16.82
C GLY A 123 -1.83 9.59 -17.66
N ASP A 124 -2.06 10.62 -18.47
CA ASP A 124 -1.11 11.03 -19.51
C ASP A 124 0.03 11.93 -19.00
N ALA A 125 -0.09 12.45 -17.76
CA ALA A 125 0.88 13.35 -17.15
C ALA A 125 1.62 12.67 -15.97
N PRO A 126 2.95 12.83 -15.83
CA PRO A 126 3.72 12.27 -14.72
C PRO A 126 3.33 12.85 -13.35
N LEU A 127 3.36 12.02 -12.31
CA LEU A 127 3.16 12.41 -10.91
C LEU A 127 4.22 13.41 -10.41
N SER A 128 5.40 13.45 -11.02
CA SER A 128 6.48 14.40 -10.68
C SER A 128 6.14 15.85 -11.02
N GLU A 129 5.18 16.12 -11.91
CA GLU A 129 4.74 17.50 -12.19
C GLU A 129 4.04 18.16 -10.97
N TRP A 130 3.73 17.36 -9.94
CA TRP A 130 2.89 17.75 -8.81
C TRP A 130 3.70 18.06 -7.56
N ILE A 131 4.99 17.71 -7.56
CA ILE A 131 5.95 18.20 -6.58
C ILE A 131 6.19 19.68 -6.90
N PRO A 132 5.89 20.63 -5.99
CA PRO A 132 6.25 22.03 -6.21
C PRO A 132 7.76 22.12 -6.44
N ARG A 133 8.21 22.87 -7.46
CA ARG A 133 9.66 23.10 -7.71
C ARG A 133 10.41 23.75 -6.53
N TRP A 134 9.68 24.22 -5.52
CA TRP A 134 10.20 24.83 -4.28
C TRP A 134 10.37 23.83 -3.13
N PHE A 135 9.98 22.55 -3.30
CA PHE A 135 10.41 21.51 -2.35
C PHE A 135 11.91 21.32 -2.54
N PRO A 136 12.75 21.58 -1.53
CA PRO A 136 14.18 21.39 -1.67
C PRO A 136 14.44 19.91 -1.96
N SER A 137 15.09 19.61 -3.09
CA SER A 137 15.62 18.28 -3.34
C SER A 137 16.48 17.86 -2.14
N PRO A 138 16.37 16.63 -1.61
CA PRO A 138 17.22 16.14 -0.52
C PRO A 138 18.73 16.25 -0.83
N LEU A 139 19.07 16.41 -2.11
CA LEU A 139 20.42 16.55 -2.64
C LEU A 139 21.03 17.97 -2.51
N SER A 140 20.36 18.93 -1.86
CA SER A 140 20.91 20.29 -1.67
C SER A 140 21.55 20.54 -0.30
N ARG A 141 21.67 19.51 0.56
CA ARG A 141 22.48 19.58 1.78
C ARG A 141 23.77 18.76 1.63
N SER A 142 24.75 19.37 0.98
CA SER A 142 26.18 19.02 1.09
C SER A 142 26.96 20.27 1.41
#